data_AF-A0A1H7SK81-F1
#
_entry.id   AF-A0A1H7SK81-F1
#
_cell.length_a   1.000
_cell.length_b   1.000
_cell.length_c   1.000
_cell.angle_alpha   90.00
_cell.angle_beta   90.00
_cell.angle_gamma   90.00
#
_symmetry.space_group_name_H-M   'P 1'
#
loop_
_entity.id
_entity.type
_entity.pdbx_description
1 polymer ?
#
loop_
_entity_poly.entity_id
_entity_poly.type
_entity_poly.pdbx_seq_one_letter_code
_entity_poly.pdbx_strand_id
1 'polypeptide(L)'
;MTDQVTLTSFLNQVKDTQSLWALQDKASEDWVVLDSINFKNADVLPVWSSEALAKSHCVEQWSDYQTAEISVADWMEFWVEDLLADGVVIGVNWQDQEPCMELELPEFTQAIATIEAL
;
A
#
# COMPACT_ATOMS: atom_id res chain seq x y z
N MET A 1 -15.81 -2.98 -11.91
CA MET A 1 -15.00 -3.93 -12.73
C MET A 1 -13.53 -3.50 -12.76
N THR A 2 -13.17 -2.28 -12.36
CA THR A 2 -11.80 -1.76 -12.40
C THR A 2 -10.95 -2.26 -11.22
N ASP A 3 -11.54 -2.33 -10.03
CA ASP A 3 -10.85 -2.66 -8.76
C ASP A 3 -10.21 -4.06 -8.78
N GLN A 4 -10.92 -5.04 -9.34
CA GLN A 4 -10.43 -6.42 -9.42
C GLN A 4 -9.22 -6.57 -10.37
N VAL A 5 -9.11 -5.74 -11.40
CA VAL A 5 -7.98 -5.77 -12.35
C VAL A 5 -6.74 -5.17 -11.70
N THR A 6 -6.89 -4.05 -10.98
CA THR A 6 -5.80 -3.39 -10.25
C THR A 6 -5.23 -4.31 -9.19
N LEU A 7 -6.08 -4.93 -8.36
CA LEU A 7 -5.64 -5.88 -7.33
C LEU A 7 -4.96 -7.10 -7.96
N THR A 8 -5.51 -7.68 -9.01
CA THR A 8 -4.88 -8.86 -9.66
C THR A 8 -3.50 -8.52 -10.21
N SER A 9 -3.34 -7.33 -10.82
CA SER A 9 -2.05 -6.89 -11.36
C SER A 9 -1.04 -6.60 -10.25
N PHE A 10 -1.49 -5.96 -9.17
CA PHE A 10 -0.71 -5.71 -7.97
C PHE A 10 -0.21 -7.03 -7.36
N LEU A 11 -1.12 -7.98 -7.12
CA LEU A 11 -0.80 -9.28 -6.54
C LEU A 11 0.20 -10.04 -7.42
N ASN A 12 0.07 -10.03 -8.75
CA ASN A 12 1.04 -10.69 -9.62
C ASN A 12 2.45 -10.08 -9.53
N GLN A 13 2.56 -8.76 -9.35
CA GLN A 13 3.85 -8.09 -9.19
C GLN A 13 4.45 -8.38 -7.81
N VAL A 14 3.66 -8.22 -6.74
CA VAL A 14 4.09 -8.53 -5.36
C VAL A 14 4.42 -10.01 -5.21
N LYS A 15 3.78 -10.89 -5.98
CA LYS A 15 4.12 -12.32 -5.98
C LYS A 15 5.56 -12.57 -6.44
N ASP A 16 6.03 -11.83 -7.44
CA ASP A 16 7.37 -11.98 -8.00
C ASP A 16 8.42 -11.31 -7.11
N THR A 17 8.12 -10.11 -6.61
CA THR A 17 9.06 -9.32 -5.78
C THR A 17 9.06 -9.72 -4.31
N GLN A 18 7.93 -10.22 -3.80
CA GLN A 18 7.62 -10.39 -2.38
C GLN A 18 7.82 -9.11 -1.55
N SER A 19 7.67 -7.96 -2.21
CA SER A 19 7.90 -6.65 -1.62
C SER A 19 6.79 -5.68 -1.95
N LEU A 20 6.36 -4.94 -0.93
CA LEU A 20 5.44 -3.83 -0.97
C LEU A 20 6.24 -2.52 -0.93
N TRP A 21 5.73 -1.49 -1.56
CA TRP A 21 6.36 -0.17 -1.57
C TRP A 21 5.39 0.84 -0.99
N ALA A 22 5.84 1.67 -0.07
CA ALA A 22 5.05 2.77 0.48
C ALA A 22 5.89 4.05 0.48
N LEU A 23 5.23 5.18 0.75
CA LEU A 23 5.92 6.47 0.84
C LEU A 23 6.21 6.81 2.30
N GLN A 24 7.44 7.21 2.54
CA GLN A 24 7.94 7.60 3.86
C GLN A 24 8.68 8.94 3.75
N ASP A 25 8.47 9.82 4.72
CA ASP A 25 9.16 11.10 4.82
C ASP A 25 10.65 10.88 5.11
N LYS A 26 11.52 11.54 4.34
CA LYS A 26 12.98 11.39 4.50
C LYS A 26 13.51 12.00 5.79
N ALA A 27 12.82 13.00 6.36
CA ALA A 27 13.31 13.76 7.50
C ALA A 27 12.83 13.17 8.83
N SER A 28 11.62 12.63 8.86
CA SER A 28 10.92 12.19 10.06
C SER A 28 10.66 10.69 10.09
N GLU A 29 10.94 9.97 9.00
CA GLU A 29 10.65 8.53 8.84
C GLU A 29 9.15 8.20 9.00
N ASP A 30 8.29 9.18 8.76
CA ASP A 30 6.84 9.09 8.92
C ASP A 30 6.17 8.59 7.63
N TRP A 31 5.18 7.71 7.74
CA TRP A 31 4.53 7.10 6.58
C TRP A 31 3.40 7.99 6.06
N VAL A 32 3.26 8.08 4.73
CA VAL A 32 2.14 8.82 4.14
C VAL A 32 0.84 8.11 4.46
N VAL A 33 0.02 8.72 5.31
CA VAL A 33 -1.36 8.31 5.54
C VAL A 33 -2.30 9.44 5.15
N LEU A 34 -3.44 9.10 4.55
CA LEU A 34 -4.41 10.06 4.03
C LEU A 34 -5.79 9.71 4.60
N ASP A 35 -6.72 10.67 4.62
CA ASP A 35 -8.09 10.41 5.06
C ASP A 35 -8.79 9.53 4.00
N SER A 36 -9.33 8.38 4.42
CA SER A 36 -10.00 7.47 3.49
C SER A 36 -11.29 8.08 2.96
N ILE A 37 -11.46 8.02 1.64
CA ILE A 37 -12.66 8.57 0.99
C ILE A 37 -13.81 7.55 1.02
N ASN A 38 -13.49 6.25 0.99
CA ASN A 38 -14.50 5.18 1.02
C ASN A 38 -14.87 4.75 2.45
N PHE A 39 -13.94 4.83 3.40
CA PHE A 39 -14.14 4.42 4.79
C PHE A 39 -14.17 5.64 5.73
N LYS A 40 -15.34 5.90 6.34
CA LYS A 40 -15.51 7.04 7.23
C LYS A 40 -14.69 6.88 8.52
N ASN A 41 -13.89 7.89 8.86
CA ASN A 41 -13.00 7.92 10.03
C ASN A 41 -11.95 6.80 10.01
N ALA A 42 -11.50 6.40 8.83
CA ALA A 42 -10.35 5.52 8.68
C ALA A 42 -9.26 6.27 7.90
N ASP A 43 -8.02 6.03 8.27
CA ASP A 43 -6.88 6.50 7.51
C ASP A 43 -6.52 5.44 6.46
N VAL A 44 -5.99 5.88 5.33
CA VAL A 44 -5.54 5.01 4.24
C VAL A 44 -4.04 5.15 4.05
N LEU A 45 -3.36 4.01 4.10
CA LEU A 45 -1.95 3.87 3.76
C LEU A 45 -1.85 3.43 2.29
N PRO A 46 -1.39 4.30 1.37
CA PRO A 46 -1.17 3.93 -0.02
C PRO A 46 0.08 3.05 -0.15
N VAL A 47 -0.10 1.91 -0.80
CA VAL A 47 0.95 0.94 -1.10
C VAL A 47 0.96 0.62 -2.60
N TRP A 48 2.16 0.36 -3.11
CA TRP A 48 2.43 0.07 -4.50
C TRP A 48 3.15 -1.26 -4.65
N SER A 49 2.90 -1.93 -5.76
CA SER A 49 3.57 -3.20 -6.07
C SER A 49 4.99 -3.02 -6.59
N SER A 50 5.41 -1.80 -6.92
CA SER A 50 6.77 -1.52 -7.39
C SER A 50 7.26 -0.15 -6.95
N GLU A 51 8.58 -0.04 -6.75
CA GLU A 51 9.26 1.23 -6.47
C GLU A 51 8.96 2.28 -7.54
N ALA A 52 8.94 1.88 -8.82
CA ALA A 52 8.74 2.80 -9.94
C ALA A 52 7.37 3.50 -9.87
N LEU A 53 6.32 2.79 -9.44
CA LEU A 53 4.99 3.37 -9.24
C LEU A 53 5.01 4.35 -8.08
N ALA A 54 5.50 3.93 -6.90
CA ALA A 54 5.58 4.81 -5.73
C ALA A 54 6.43 6.05 -6.01
N LYS A 55 7.53 5.89 -6.74
CA LYS A 55 8.45 6.98 -7.11
C LYS A 55 7.84 7.94 -8.13
N SER A 56 6.94 7.47 -8.99
CA SER A 56 6.16 8.34 -9.86
C SER A 56 5.27 9.30 -9.06
N HIS A 57 4.88 8.90 -7.84
CA HIS A 57 4.12 9.74 -6.92
C HIS A 57 5.02 10.63 -6.05
N CYS A 58 6.30 10.33 -5.86
CA CYS A 58 7.28 11.21 -5.19
C CYS A 58 7.63 12.49 -6.00
N VAL A 59 6.61 13.20 -6.48
CA VAL A 59 6.73 14.42 -7.27
C VAL A 59 5.91 15.54 -6.60
N GLU A 60 6.25 16.78 -6.91
CA GLU A 60 5.59 17.98 -6.38
C GLU A 60 5.51 18.00 -4.84
N GLN A 61 4.32 17.73 -4.28
CA GLN A 61 4.04 17.73 -2.84
C GLN A 61 4.71 16.58 -2.08
N TRP A 62 5.08 15.51 -2.78
CA TRP A 62 5.79 14.37 -2.19
C TRP A 62 7.25 14.28 -2.66
N SER A 63 7.82 15.39 -3.15
CA SER A 63 9.21 15.44 -3.63
C SER A 63 10.25 15.16 -2.53
N ASP A 64 9.91 15.47 -1.28
CA ASP A 64 10.76 15.21 -0.10
C ASP A 64 10.56 13.81 0.48
N TYR A 65 9.59 13.04 -0.02
CA TYR A 65 9.35 11.66 0.40
C TYR A 65 10.28 10.70 -0.34
N GLN A 66 10.49 9.52 0.25
CA GLN A 66 11.16 8.38 -0.37
C GLN A 66 10.21 7.19 -0.45
N THR A 67 10.46 6.35 -1.44
CA THR A 67 9.87 5.03 -1.52
C THR A 67 10.58 4.09 -0.56
N ALA A 68 9.83 3.51 0.38
CA ALA A 68 10.34 2.53 1.31
C ALA A 68 9.78 1.14 0.96
N GLU A 69 10.67 0.16 0.95
CA GLU A 69 10.35 -1.24 0.69
C GLU A 69 9.94 -1.92 2.00
N ILE A 70 8.86 -2.69 1.95
CA ILE A 70 8.34 -3.48 3.06
C ILE A 70 8.16 -4.90 2.54
N SER A 71 8.91 -5.87 3.05
CA SER A 71 8.75 -7.27 2.65
C SER A 71 7.37 -7.77 3.02
N VAL A 72 6.79 -8.67 2.24
CA VAL A 72 5.51 -9.33 2.59
C VAL A 72 5.58 -10.01 3.96
N ALA A 73 6.73 -10.60 4.30
CA ALA A 73 6.96 -11.19 5.61
C ALA A 73 6.90 -10.14 6.74
N ASP A 74 7.66 -9.04 6.62
CA ASP A 74 7.64 -7.94 7.60
C ASP A 74 6.25 -7.32 7.72
N TRP A 75 5.55 -7.18 6.60
CA TRP A 75 4.18 -6.70 6.57
C TRP A 75 3.28 -7.58 7.45
N MET A 76 3.31 -8.89 7.23
CA MET A 76 2.44 -9.82 7.98
C MET A 76 2.84 -9.96 9.45
N GLU A 77 4.13 -9.88 9.78
CA GLU A 77 4.61 -10.03 11.16
C GLU A 77 4.53 -8.75 12.01
N PHE A 78 4.76 -7.58 11.42
CA PHE A 78 4.90 -6.32 12.18
C PHE A 78 3.85 -5.27 11.82
N TRP A 79 3.42 -5.19 10.56
CA TRP A 79 2.52 -4.11 10.13
C TRP A 79 1.06 -4.44 10.35
N VAL A 80 0.66 -5.68 10.06
CA VAL A 80 -0.76 -6.07 10.13
C VAL A 80 -1.33 -5.83 11.53
N GLU A 81 -0.60 -6.15 12.60
CA GLU A 81 -1.12 -5.93 13.95
C GLU A 81 -1.26 -4.43 14.31
N ASP A 82 -0.26 -3.61 13.98
CA ASP A 82 -0.26 -2.17 14.25
C ASP A 82 -1.36 -1.45 13.45
N LEU A 83 -1.42 -1.68 12.14
CA LEU A 83 -2.41 -1.06 11.27
C LEU A 83 -3.85 -1.50 11.61
N LEU A 84 -4.03 -2.77 12.04
CA LEU A 84 -5.34 -3.28 12.42
C LEU A 84 -5.84 -2.63 13.71
N ALA A 85 -4.93 -2.39 14.66
CA ALA A 85 -5.24 -1.72 15.91
C ALA A 85 -5.63 -0.26 15.70
N ASP A 86 -5.00 0.41 14.73
CA ASP A 86 -5.28 1.80 14.35
C ASP A 86 -6.52 1.95 13.44
N GLY A 87 -6.96 0.86 12.81
CA GLY A 87 -8.11 0.86 11.90
C GLY A 87 -7.79 1.44 10.52
N VAL A 88 -6.53 1.35 10.13
CA VAL A 88 -6.03 1.84 8.84
C VAL A 88 -6.42 0.88 7.72
N VAL A 89 -6.85 1.46 6.60
CA VAL A 89 -7.15 0.73 5.36
C VAL A 89 -5.99 0.87 4.37
N ILE A 90 -5.94 -0.02 3.39
CA ILE A 90 -4.83 -0.10 2.44
C ILE A 90 -5.26 0.39 1.08
N GLY A 91 -4.52 1.38 0.57
CA GLY A 91 -4.71 1.95 -0.75
C GLY A 91 -3.84 1.23 -1.78
N VAL A 92 -4.41 0.43 -2.68
CA VAL A 92 -3.62 -0.40 -3.61
C VAL A 92 -3.42 0.31 -4.95
N ASN A 93 -2.15 0.48 -5.36
CA ASN A 93 -1.75 1.04 -6.66
C ASN A 93 -2.52 2.32 -7.01
N TRP A 94 -2.48 3.28 -6.09
CA TRP A 94 -2.99 4.62 -6.37
C TRP A 94 -2.27 5.21 -7.58
N GLN A 95 -3.05 5.78 -8.50
CA GLN A 95 -2.60 6.37 -9.75
C GLN A 95 -3.41 7.66 -10.01
N ASP A 96 -2.78 8.68 -10.57
CA ASP A 96 -3.34 10.04 -10.80
C ASP A 96 -4.67 10.11 -11.58
N GLN A 97 -5.07 9.03 -12.27
CA GLN A 97 -6.23 9.00 -13.17
C GLN A 97 -7.21 7.85 -12.88
N GLU A 98 -6.91 6.99 -11.91
CA GLU A 98 -7.76 5.84 -11.56
C GLU A 98 -8.43 6.05 -10.20
N PRO A 99 -9.59 5.41 -9.95
CA PRO A 99 -10.19 5.45 -8.63
C PRO A 99 -9.18 4.93 -7.59
N CYS A 100 -8.96 5.69 -6.53
CA CYS A 100 -8.19 5.25 -5.37
C CYS A 100 -8.85 3.99 -4.82
N MET A 101 -8.24 2.83 -5.10
CA MET A 101 -8.74 1.55 -4.62
C MET A 101 -8.34 1.41 -3.16
N GLU A 102 -9.33 1.31 -2.29
CA GLU A 102 -9.15 1.16 -0.85
C GLU A 102 -9.71 -0.20 -0.42
N LEU A 103 -8.94 -0.93 0.37
CA LEU A 103 -9.28 -2.25 0.88
C LEU A 103 -9.07 -2.28 2.39
N GLU A 104 -9.93 -3.01 3.10
CA GLU A 104 -9.67 -3.24 4.51
C GLU A 104 -8.35 -4.02 4.67
N LEU A 105 -7.54 -3.67 5.66
CA LEU A 105 -6.31 -4.38 5.99
C LEU A 105 -6.45 -5.91 6.04
N PRO A 106 -7.48 -6.51 6.68
CA PRO A 106 -7.66 -7.96 6.64
C PRO A 106 -7.92 -8.52 5.23
N GLU A 107 -8.66 -7.80 4.38
CA GLU A 107 -8.89 -8.23 2.99
C GLU A 107 -7.59 -8.19 2.18
N PHE A 108 -6.84 -7.10 2.32
CA PHE A 108 -5.54 -6.94 1.67
C PHE A 108 -4.56 -8.03 2.12
N THR A 109 -4.44 -8.25 3.42
CA THR A 109 -3.55 -9.26 4.00
C THR A 109 -3.92 -10.66 3.55
N GLN A 110 -5.22 -10.98 3.50
CA GLN A 110 -5.67 -12.26 2.97
C GLN A 110 -5.29 -12.43 1.49
N ALA A 111 -5.43 -11.39 0.68
CA ALA A 111 -5.02 -11.41 -0.72
C ALA A 111 -3.51 -11.63 -0.88
N ILE A 112 -2.68 -10.94 -0.09
CA ILE A 112 -1.23 -11.13 -0.04
C ILE A 112 -0.88 -12.55 0.39
N ALA A 113 -1.52 -13.09 1.43
CA ALA A 113 -1.27 -14.45 1.90
C ALA A 113 -1.58 -15.52 0.83
N THR A 114 -2.44 -15.22 -0.16
CA THR A 114 -2.69 -16.14 -1.28
C THR A 114 -1.54 -16.21 -2.29
N ILE A 115 -0.70 -15.18 -2.34
CA ILE A 115 0.45 -15.07 -3.25
C ILE A 115 1.80 -15.25 -2.56
N GLU A 116 1.82 -15.23 -1.22
CA GLU A 116 3.00 -15.54 -0.42
C GLU A 116 3.52 -16.94 -0.81
N ALA A 117 4.80 -16.99 -1.21
CA ALA A 117 5.44 -18.24 -1.56
C ALA A 117 5.93 -18.93 -0.27
N LEU A 118 5.18 -19.94 0.18
CA LEU A 118 5.57 -20.88 1.26
C LEU A 118 6.89 -21.60 0.97
#